data_AF-A0A423UKW8-F1
#
_entry.id   AF-A0A423UKW8-F1
#
_cell.length_a   1.000
_cell.length_b   1.000
_cell.length_c   1.000
_cell.angle_alpha   90.00
_cell.angle_beta   90.00
_cell.angle_gamma   90.00
#
_symmetry.space_group_name_H-M   'P 1'
#
loop_
_entity.id
_entity.type
_entity.pdbx_description
1 polymer ?
#
loop_
_entity_poly.entity_id
_entity_poly.type
_entity_poly.pdbx_seq_one_letter_code
_entity_poly.pdbx_strand_id
1 'polypeptide(L)'
;MGKGSGIRRLRRRIRHLPTWSKAAALALVGVVAFFGVAIGAGAAAERPEEPAVSLGAADAAPDIPVAVADEAVMPPDTATASAPAASDVEPTVLDAASGTADVNLFDASGAQRPVDPSEVPDVATALEAFRSAGCDAGFVVYDFASQRGLGCNADAAFSSASTIKAPFVTYVAQALVDEGRAALDDVVFEDTVMEGTGIMASDGQSTYDLATVLTDTIVYSDNTGYALLRNRYGEGFEAWTAAAGVDAAAWGGEWYPSYTPRDLAKLWLGVGGYLGGGGGLASFCEGLFAQTGTSFIREVLGSDHQVLSKAGYEIDTPLYDMGALNDAGIVESVAGDYLVAVMSDADYDDAYFTDNEPLILNLIAALDEAHDRLLAA
;
A
#
# COMPACT_ATOMS: atom_id res chain seq x y z
N MET A 1 -11.56 -1.42 -41.01
CA MET A 1 -11.99 -2.83 -40.85
C MET A 1 -10.73 -3.66 -40.55
N GLY A 2 -10.39 -4.14 -39.36
CA GLY A 2 -11.08 -4.31 -38.09
C GLY A 2 -10.44 -5.50 -37.36
N LYS A 3 -9.11 -5.46 -37.10
CA LYS A 3 -8.36 -6.57 -36.46
C LYS A 3 -8.67 -6.72 -34.94
N GLY A 4 -9.34 -5.75 -34.32
CA GLY A 4 -9.70 -5.78 -32.89
C GLY A 4 -10.95 -6.58 -32.51
N SER A 5 -11.66 -7.20 -33.45
CA SER A 5 -12.92 -7.91 -33.19
C SER A 5 -12.73 -9.39 -32.80
N GLY A 6 -11.60 -10.01 -33.19
CA GLY A 6 -11.34 -11.43 -32.97
C GLY A 6 -10.99 -11.76 -31.51
N ILE A 7 -10.12 -10.95 -30.91
CA ILE A 7 -9.64 -11.15 -29.52
C ILE A 7 -10.77 -10.95 -28.51
N ARG A 8 -11.64 -9.95 -28.73
CA ARG A 8 -12.82 -9.70 -27.87
C ARG A 8 -13.86 -10.83 -27.92
N ARG A 9 -14.01 -11.52 -29.06
CA ARG A 9 -14.90 -12.69 -29.17
C ARG A 9 -14.34 -13.94 -28.50
N LEU A 10 -13.02 -14.07 -28.44
CA LEU A 10 -12.36 -15.17 -27.73
C LEU A 10 -12.50 -15.00 -26.20
N ARG A 11 -12.32 -13.76 -25.69
CA ARG A 11 -12.56 -13.38 -24.27
C ARG A 11 -13.97 -13.72 -23.77
N ARG A 12 -14.99 -13.74 -24.65
CA ARG A 12 -16.38 -14.07 -24.28
C ARG A 12 -16.67 -15.58 -24.21
N ARG A 13 -15.85 -16.42 -24.86
CA ARG A 13 -16.04 -17.88 -24.88
C ARG A 13 -15.39 -18.62 -23.71
N ILE A 14 -14.36 -18.03 -23.11
CA ILE A 14 -13.63 -18.64 -21.98
C ILE A 14 -14.38 -18.44 -20.65
N ARG A 15 -15.27 -17.44 -20.59
CA ARG A 15 -16.11 -17.06 -19.45
C ARG A 15 -17.11 -18.14 -18.94
N HIS A 16 -17.15 -19.31 -19.56
CA HIS A 16 -18.15 -20.36 -19.28
C HIS A 16 -17.56 -21.76 -19.08
N LEU A 17 -16.26 -21.89 -18.74
CA LEU A 17 -15.69 -23.18 -18.37
C LEU A 17 -15.80 -23.43 -16.85
N PRO A 18 -16.18 -24.66 -16.42
CA PRO A 18 -16.50 -24.95 -15.02
C PRO A 18 -15.27 -24.96 -14.10
N THR A 19 -15.50 -24.57 -12.84
CA THR A 19 -14.54 -24.14 -11.79
C THR A 19 -13.54 -25.19 -11.29
N TRP A 20 -13.65 -26.45 -11.67
CA TRP A 20 -12.83 -27.55 -11.11
C TRP A 20 -11.44 -27.71 -11.74
N SER A 21 -11.10 -26.92 -12.77
CA SER A 21 -9.75 -26.90 -13.38
C SER A 21 -8.79 -25.86 -12.76
N LYS A 22 -9.27 -25.00 -11.84
CA LYS A 22 -8.45 -23.94 -11.20
C LYS A 22 -7.56 -24.44 -10.05
N ALA A 23 -7.88 -25.60 -9.45
CA ALA A 23 -7.19 -26.10 -8.26
C ALA A 23 -5.87 -26.85 -8.52
N ALA A 24 -5.52 -27.14 -9.78
CA ALA A 24 -4.30 -27.89 -10.12
C ALA A 24 -3.15 -27.02 -10.70
N ALA A 25 -3.36 -25.70 -10.79
CA ALA A 25 -2.39 -24.73 -11.30
C ALA A 25 -1.72 -23.89 -10.18
N LEU A 26 -1.85 -24.32 -8.92
CA LEU A 26 -1.33 -23.63 -7.73
C LEU A 26 0.14 -23.99 -7.39
N ALA A 27 0.87 -24.67 -8.29
CA ALA A 27 2.21 -25.17 -7.95
C ALA A 27 3.27 -25.11 -9.07
N LEU A 28 3.04 -24.43 -10.21
CA LEU A 28 4.05 -24.44 -11.28
C LEU A 28 4.01 -23.18 -12.18
N VAL A 29 5.07 -22.38 -12.05
CA VAL A 29 5.71 -21.51 -13.08
C VAL A 29 5.00 -20.22 -13.53
N GLY A 30 5.73 -19.11 -13.43
CA GLY A 30 5.59 -17.90 -14.26
C GLY A 30 6.45 -16.76 -13.70
N VAL A 31 7.78 -16.79 -13.81
CA VAL A 31 8.68 -16.44 -14.93
C VAL A 31 8.67 -14.97 -15.39
N VAL A 32 9.82 -14.33 -15.10
CA VAL A 32 10.49 -13.10 -15.60
C VAL A 32 10.05 -11.76 -14.97
N ALA A 33 10.86 -11.30 -14.01
CA ALA A 33 11.19 -9.88 -13.85
C ALA A 33 12.72 -9.76 -13.84
N PHE A 34 13.28 -9.11 -14.85
CA PHE A 34 14.73 -8.91 -15.03
C PHE A 34 15.06 -7.52 -14.47
N PHE A 35 15.50 -7.42 -13.21
CA PHE A 35 15.95 -6.14 -12.68
C PHE A 35 17.39 -5.85 -13.11
N GLY A 36 17.53 -4.84 -13.97
CA GLY A 36 18.81 -4.24 -14.32
C GLY A 36 19.34 -3.43 -13.15
N VAL A 37 20.13 -4.07 -12.27
CA VAL A 37 21.01 -3.33 -11.36
C VAL A 37 22.23 -2.90 -12.17
N ALA A 38 22.40 -1.60 -12.37
CA ALA A 38 23.62 -1.03 -12.92
C ALA A 38 24.75 -1.13 -11.87
N ILE A 39 25.39 -2.29 -11.80
CA ILE A 39 26.66 -2.46 -11.08
C ILE A 39 27.79 -2.13 -12.05
N GLY A 40 28.42 -0.97 -11.84
CA GLY A 40 29.64 -0.61 -12.53
C GLY A 40 30.80 -1.51 -12.09
N ALA A 41 31.28 -2.36 -12.99
CA ALA A 41 32.61 -2.95 -12.92
C ALA A 41 33.14 -3.17 -14.36
N GLY A 42 34.33 -2.62 -14.61
CA GLY A 42 34.86 -2.35 -15.94
C GLY A 42 35.45 -3.55 -16.70
N ALA A 43 35.49 -3.41 -18.02
CA ALA A 43 36.45 -4.07 -18.89
C ALA A 43 36.83 -3.10 -20.02
N ALA A 44 38.15 -2.94 -20.21
CA ALA A 44 38.81 -1.88 -20.94
C ALA A 44 38.65 -1.97 -22.47
N ALA A 45 38.43 -0.81 -23.12
CA ALA A 45 38.94 -0.52 -24.48
C ALA A 45 38.90 1.00 -24.76
N GLU A 46 40.11 1.58 -24.71
CA GLU A 46 40.65 2.85 -25.24
C GLU A 46 39.69 3.98 -25.71
N ARG A 47 39.76 5.11 -25.01
CA ARG A 47 39.42 6.46 -25.53
C ARG A 47 40.68 7.31 -25.66
N PRO A 48 40.79 8.23 -26.64
CA PRO A 48 41.90 9.18 -26.72
C PRO A 48 41.80 10.32 -25.69
N GLU A 49 42.97 10.87 -25.37
CA GLU A 49 43.40 11.68 -24.22
C GLU A 49 42.68 13.03 -23.92
N GLU A 50 42.77 13.41 -22.65
CA GLU A 50 42.26 14.61 -21.95
C GLU A 50 43.03 15.93 -22.24
N PRO A 51 42.71 17.02 -21.51
CA PRO A 51 43.62 17.32 -20.40
C PRO A 51 42.94 17.66 -19.04
N ALA A 52 43.35 16.88 -18.05
CA ALA A 52 43.55 17.12 -16.61
C ALA A 52 43.45 18.55 -16.03
N VAL A 53 42.76 18.63 -14.88
CA VAL A 53 43.17 19.48 -13.75
C VAL A 53 43.14 18.64 -12.46
N SER A 54 44.30 18.57 -11.81
CA SER A 54 44.60 17.80 -10.60
C SER A 54 44.23 18.57 -9.33
N LEU A 55 43.70 17.87 -8.31
CA LEU A 55 43.85 18.08 -6.85
C LEU A 55 43.33 16.77 -6.21
N GLY A 56 44.14 15.84 -5.67
CA GLY A 56 44.92 15.95 -4.44
C GLY A 56 44.20 15.22 -3.29
N ALA A 57 44.56 13.96 -3.02
CA ALA A 57 43.97 13.13 -1.96
C ALA A 57 44.47 13.52 -0.56
N ALA A 58 43.57 13.49 0.43
CA ALA A 58 43.90 13.30 1.85
C ALA A 58 42.68 12.80 2.63
N ASP A 59 42.88 11.70 3.35
CA ASP A 59 42.00 11.17 4.41
C ASP A 59 41.73 12.21 5.51
N ALA A 60 40.49 12.25 6.02
CA ALA A 60 40.12 12.36 7.43
C ALA A 60 38.60 12.47 7.58
N ALA A 61 37.99 11.58 8.36
CA ALA A 61 36.62 11.73 8.84
C ALA A 61 36.52 12.94 9.79
N PRO A 62 35.44 13.75 9.73
CA PRO A 62 35.15 14.71 10.78
C PRO A 62 34.07 14.19 11.73
N ASP A 63 34.41 14.21 13.02
CA ASP A 63 33.49 14.19 14.16
C ASP A 63 32.48 15.35 14.04
N ILE A 64 31.18 15.05 14.13
CA ILE A 64 30.13 16.07 14.27
C ILE A 64 29.89 16.32 15.77
N PRO A 65 30.03 17.56 16.27
CA PRO A 65 29.79 17.87 17.68
C PRO A 65 28.29 17.90 17.99
N VAL A 66 27.89 17.18 19.04
CA VAL A 66 26.56 17.30 19.66
C VAL A 66 26.45 18.66 20.32
N ALA A 67 25.60 19.53 19.79
CA ALA A 67 25.22 20.79 20.43
C ALA A 67 24.16 20.50 21.51
N VAL A 68 24.52 20.75 22.77
CA VAL A 68 23.58 20.79 23.89
C VAL A 68 22.81 22.12 23.79
N ALA A 69 21.51 22.04 23.49
CA ALA A 69 20.61 23.19 23.54
C ALA A 69 20.10 23.38 24.97
N ASP A 70 20.14 24.63 25.42
CA ASP A 70 19.71 25.12 26.73
C ASP A 70 18.17 25.09 26.84
N GLU A 71 17.63 24.55 27.93
CA GLU A 71 16.18 24.46 28.16
C GLU A 71 15.56 25.84 28.38
N ALA A 72 14.86 26.36 27.38
CA ALA A 72 13.92 27.46 27.55
C ALA A 72 12.55 26.91 27.98
N VAL A 73 12.15 27.21 29.22
CA VAL A 73 10.84 26.87 29.78
C VAL A 73 9.73 27.54 28.96
N MET A 74 8.94 26.74 28.26
CA MET A 74 7.69 27.17 27.61
C MET A 74 6.53 27.22 28.61
N PRO A 75 5.62 28.23 28.50
CA PRO A 75 4.43 28.31 29.34
C PRO A 75 3.42 27.20 28.99
N PRO A 76 2.50 26.84 29.90
CA PRO A 76 1.65 25.67 29.74
C PRO A 76 0.64 25.86 28.60
N ASP A 77 0.62 24.89 27.68
CA ASP A 77 -0.38 24.75 26.64
C ASP A 77 -1.78 24.61 27.25
N THR A 78 -2.67 25.52 26.88
CA THR A 78 -4.11 25.28 26.95
C THR A 78 -4.43 24.16 25.97
N ALA A 79 -4.73 22.96 26.48
CA ALA A 79 -5.15 21.81 25.70
C ALA A 79 -6.35 22.17 24.79
N THR A 80 -6.05 22.47 23.53
CA THR A 80 -6.95 22.17 22.42
C THR A 80 -7.19 20.67 22.45
N ALA A 81 -8.45 20.25 22.46
CA ALA A 81 -8.76 18.83 22.28
C ALA A 81 -8.12 18.39 20.95
N SER A 82 -7.17 17.45 21.01
CA SER A 82 -6.59 16.86 19.81
C SER A 82 -7.71 16.25 18.96
N ALA A 83 -7.62 16.38 17.64
CA ALA A 83 -8.53 15.68 16.74
C ALA A 83 -8.50 14.16 17.03
N PRO A 84 -9.60 13.43 16.83
CA PRO A 84 -9.60 11.98 16.94
C PRO A 84 -8.50 11.39 16.06
N ALA A 85 -7.70 10.47 16.60
CA ALA A 85 -6.73 9.72 15.83
C ALA A 85 -7.38 8.46 15.23
N ALA A 86 -6.67 7.75 14.35
CA ALA A 86 -7.15 6.46 13.81
C ALA A 86 -7.53 5.46 14.91
N SER A 87 -6.87 5.49 16.07
CA SER A 87 -7.16 4.66 17.24
C SER A 87 -8.51 4.95 17.91
N ASP A 88 -9.09 6.12 17.66
CA ASP A 88 -10.39 6.54 18.23
C ASP A 88 -11.58 6.16 17.32
N VAL A 89 -11.31 5.59 16.14
CA VAL A 89 -12.33 5.26 15.13
C VAL A 89 -12.72 3.80 15.21
N GLU A 90 -13.99 3.55 15.51
CA GLU A 90 -14.57 2.21 15.43
C GLU A 90 -14.65 1.73 13.97
N PRO A 91 -14.11 0.54 13.61
CA PRO A 91 -14.09 0.07 12.22
C PRO A 91 -15.47 -0.04 11.55
N THR A 92 -16.52 -0.21 12.36
CA THR A 92 -17.91 -0.29 11.90
C THR A 92 -18.41 1.00 11.26
N VAL A 93 -17.77 2.15 11.51
CA VAL A 93 -18.11 3.41 10.82
C VAL A 93 -17.93 3.27 9.31
N LEU A 94 -16.93 2.50 8.86
CA LEU A 94 -16.66 2.28 7.43
C LEU A 94 -17.68 1.36 6.75
N ASP A 95 -18.54 0.67 7.50
CA ASP A 95 -19.66 -0.10 6.94
C ASP A 95 -20.67 0.81 6.22
N ALA A 96 -20.61 2.11 6.51
CA ALA A 96 -21.44 3.09 5.85
C ALA A 96 -20.93 3.52 4.45
N ALA A 97 -19.74 3.10 4.01
CA ALA A 97 -19.25 3.37 2.66
C ALA A 97 -20.07 2.63 1.59
N SER A 98 -20.41 3.30 0.48
CA SER A 98 -21.27 2.76 -0.58
C SER A 98 -20.68 1.50 -1.21
N GLY A 99 -21.44 0.40 -1.16
CA GLY A 99 -21.12 -0.84 -1.87
C GLY A 99 -21.46 -0.83 -3.37
N THR A 100 -22.00 0.28 -3.91
CA THR A 100 -22.37 0.41 -5.32
C THR A 100 -21.41 1.35 -6.05
N ALA A 101 -21.52 1.43 -7.39
CA ALA A 101 -20.75 2.38 -8.19
C ALA A 101 -21.12 3.86 -7.96
N ASP A 102 -22.14 4.14 -7.13
CA ASP A 102 -22.52 5.50 -6.77
C ASP A 102 -21.72 5.95 -5.54
N VAL A 103 -21.18 7.16 -5.62
CA VAL A 103 -20.45 7.78 -4.51
C VAL A 103 -21.46 8.17 -3.41
N ASN A 104 -21.13 7.87 -2.15
CA ASN A 104 -21.86 8.39 -1.00
C ASN A 104 -20.95 9.15 -0.03
N LEU A 105 -21.56 10.09 0.70
CA LEU A 105 -21.01 10.62 1.93
C LEU A 105 -21.60 9.85 3.09
N PHE A 106 -20.80 9.63 4.11
CA PHE A 106 -21.21 9.00 5.36
C PHE A 106 -20.52 9.63 6.57
N ASP A 107 -20.99 9.31 7.78
CA ASP A 107 -20.37 9.77 9.03
C ASP A 107 -20.46 8.71 10.14
N ALA A 108 -19.78 8.97 11.26
CA ALA A 108 -19.77 8.09 12.44
C ALA A 108 -21.13 7.88 13.12
N SER A 109 -22.16 8.68 12.80
CA SER A 109 -23.53 8.42 13.27
C SER A 109 -24.26 7.35 12.44
N GLY A 110 -23.64 6.91 11.34
CA GLY A 110 -24.25 6.03 10.35
C GLY A 110 -25.14 6.77 9.36
N ALA A 111 -25.16 8.11 9.37
CA ALA A 111 -25.88 8.86 8.37
C ALA A 111 -25.19 8.69 7.01
N GLN A 112 -25.99 8.59 5.95
CA GLN A 112 -25.51 8.41 4.59
C GLN A 112 -26.32 9.29 3.64
N ARG A 113 -25.66 9.83 2.62
CA ARG A 113 -26.35 10.39 1.47
C ARG A 113 -25.60 10.08 0.17
N PRO A 114 -26.32 9.81 -0.94
CA PRO A 114 -25.70 9.85 -2.26
C PRO A 114 -25.06 11.22 -2.53
N VAL A 115 -23.99 11.20 -3.30
CA VAL A 115 -23.30 12.40 -3.80
C VAL A 115 -23.58 12.49 -5.30
N ASP A 116 -24.16 13.60 -5.74
CA ASP A 116 -24.37 13.82 -7.17
C ASP A 116 -22.99 14.03 -7.85
N PRO A 117 -22.74 13.49 -9.07
CA PRO A 117 -21.48 13.70 -9.77
C PRO A 117 -21.08 15.18 -9.94
N SER A 118 -22.06 16.10 -9.99
CA SER A 118 -21.79 17.55 -10.03
C SER A 118 -21.23 18.11 -8.72
N GLU A 119 -21.44 17.40 -7.60
CA GLU A 119 -20.79 17.70 -6.33
C GLU A 119 -19.35 17.20 -6.29
N VAL A 120 -18.90 16.24 -7.10
CA VAL A 120 -17.52 15.70 -7.13
C VAL A 120 -17.05 15.46 -8.57
N PRO A 121 -16.99 16.51 -9.42
CA PRO A 121 -16.80 16.35 -10.86
C PRO A 121 -15.48 15.65 -11.23
N ASP A 122 -14.41 15.88 -10.48
CA ASP A 122 -13.10 15.29 -10.75
C ASP A 122 -13.05 13.82 -10.34
N VAL A 123 -13.68 13.45 -9.21
CA VAL A 123 -13.85 12.04 -8.81
C VAL A 123 -14.70 11.30 -9.84
N ALA A 124 -15.81 11.89 -10.28
CA ALA A 124 -16.66 11.29 -11.30
C ALA A 124 -15.92 11.09 -12.63
N THR A 125 -15.05 12.06 -13.00
CA THR A 125 -14.19 12.01 -14.20
C THR A 125 -13.14 10.90 -14.08
N ALA A 126 -12.47 10.80 -12.93
CA ALA A 126 -11.48 9.77 -12.67
C ALA A 126 -12.11 8.36 -12.73
N LEU A 127 -13.27 8.16 -12.10
CA LEU A 127 -14.01 6.89 -12.18
C LEU A 127 -14.46 6.55 -13.62
N GLU A 128 -14.84 7.55 -14.43
CA GLU A 128 -15.15 7.32 -15.85
C GLU A 128 -13.93 6.95 -16.69
N ALA A 129 -12.74 7.45 -16.32
CA ALA A 129 -11.49 7.07 -16.96
C ALA A 129 -11.18 5.57 -16.77
N PHE A 130 -11.36 5.03 -15.56
CA PHE A 130 -11.27 3.59 -15.29
C PHE A 130 -12.27 2.80 -16.18
N ARG A 131 -13.55 3.19 -16.16
CA ARG A 131 -14.59 2.53 -16.98
C ARG A 131 -14.28 2.58 -18.48
N SER A 132 -13.72 3.69 -18.95
CA SER A 132 -13.30 3.88 -20.35
C SER A 132 -12.10 3.01 -20.74
N ALA A 133 -11.19 2.76 -19.80
CA ALA A 133 -10.11 1.78 -19.93
C ALA A 133 -10.61 0.34 -19.87
N GLY A 134 -11.84 0.12 -19.38
CA GLY A 134 -12.46 -1.19 -19.23
C GLY A 134 -12.17 -1.85 -17.88
N CYS A 135 -11.81 -1.03 -16.90
CA CYS A 135 -11.50 -1.39 -15.52
C CYS A 135 -12.54 -0.80 -14.56
N ASP A 136 -12.63 -1.34 -13.37
CA ASP A 136 -13.40 -0.86 -12.24
C ASP A 136 -12.45 -0.41 -11.12
N ALA A 137 -12.88 0.60 -10.36
CA ALA A 137 -12.19 1.08 -9.17
C ALA A 137 -13.19 1.21 -8.01
N GLY A 138 -12.67 1.13 -6.79
CA GLY A 138 -13.41 1.40 -5.57
C GLY A 138 -12.51 2.07 -4.54
N PHE A 139 -13.12 2.84 -3.64
CA PHE A 139 -12.38 3.57 -2.63
C PHE A 139 -13.19 3.79 -1.36
N VAL A 140 -12.45 4.06 -0.28
CA VAL A 140 -12.95 4.63 0.97
C VAL A 140 -11.99 5.74 1.39
N VAL A 141 -12.52 6.92 1.64
CA VAL A 141 -11.80 8.04 2.28
C VAL A 141 -12.52 8.35 3.59
N TYR A 142 -11.77 8.57 4.67
CA TYR A 142 -12.34 8.88 5.97
C TYR A 142 -11.48 9.90 6.72
N ASP A 143 -12.05 11.06 7.00
CA ASP A 143 -11.42 12.12 7.80
C ASP A 143 -11.63 11.86 9.28
N PHE A 144 -10.53 11.82 10.04
CA PHE A 144 -10.61 11.53 11.47
C PHE A 144 -11.10 12.74 12.27
N ALA A 145 -10.83 13.97 11.82
CA ALA A 145 -11.24 15.17 12.55
C ALA A 145 -12.76 15.34 12.59
N SER A 146 -13.40 15.32 11.42
CA SER A 146 -14.84 15.49 11.27
C SER A 146 -15.63 14.19 11.47
N GLN A 147 -14.97 13.03 11.45
CA GLN A 147 -15.60 11.71 11.50
C GLN A 147 -16.57 11.48 10.32
N ARG A 148 -16.16 11.92 9.13
CA ARG A 148 -16.94 11.85 7.89
C ARG A 148 -16.12 11.16 6.81
N GLY A 149 -16.80 10.46 5.91
CA GLY A 149 -16.15 9.75 4.82
C GLY A 149 -16.88 9.84 3.49
N LEU A 150 -16.14 9.47 2.44
CA LEU A 150 -16.59 9.33 1.07
C LEU A 150 -16.32 7.89 0.61
N GLY A 151 -17.30 7.22 0.02
CA GLY A 151 -17.16 5.82 -0.39
C GLY A 151 -17.76 5.55 -1.77
N CYS A 152 -17.14 4.65 -2.51
CA CYS A 152 -17.64 4.15 -3.79
C CYS A 152 -17.15 2.73 -4.02
N ASN A 153 -18.03 1.86 -4.50
CA ASN A 153 -17.74 0.48 -4.87
C ASN A 153 -16.98 -0.28 -3.76
N ALA A 154 -17.31 0.04 -2.51
CA ALA A 154 -16.56 -0.37 -1.32
C ALA A 154 -16.67 -1.87 -1.01
N ASP A 155 -17.59 -2.58 -1.69
CA ASP A 155 -17.84 -4.02 -1.56
C ASP A 155 -17.35 -4.83 -2.77
N ALA A 156 -16.77 -4.19 -3.79
CA ALA A 156 -16.19 -4.93 -4.91
C ALA A 156 -14.91 -5.64 -4.49
N ALA A 157 -14.73 -6.86 -4.96
CA ALA A 157 -13.53 -7.65 -4.68
C ALA A 157 -12.44 -7.33 -5.71
N PHE A 158 -11.29 -6.91 -5.23
CA PHE A 158 -10.08 -6.69 -6.03
C PHE A 158 -8.93 -7.54 -5.50
N SER A 159 -7.94 -7.85 -6.33
CA SER A 159 -6.69 -8.43 -5.86
C SER A 159 -6.07 -7.50 -4.81
N SER A 160 -5.64 -8.03 -3.66
CA SER A 160 -4.90 -7.23 -2.68
C SER A 160 -3.57 -6.74 -3.21
N ALA A 161 -2.91 -7.56 -4.03
CA ALA A 161 -1.50 -7.42 -4.35
C ALA A 161 -0.69 -7.11 -3.07
N SER A 162 0.37 -6.31 -3.17
CA SER A 162 1.24 -6.05 -2.02
C SER A 162 0.64 -5.15 -0.90
N THR A 163 -0.60 -4.67 -1.02
CA THR A 163 -1.23 -3.85 0.05
C THR A 163 -1.45 -4.66 1.35
N ILE A 164 -1.60 -5.99 1.27
CA ILE A 164 -1.71 -6.89 2.44
C ILE A 164 -0.46 -6.91 3.34
N LYS A 165 0.70 -6.51 2.81
CA LYS A 165 1.97 -6.57 3.56
C LYS A 165 1.99 -5.60 4.74
N ALA A 166 1.36 -4.42 4.60
CA ALA A 166 1.29 -3.43 5.67
C ALA A 166 0.54 -3.93 6.92
N PRO A 167 -0.71 -4.42 6.83
CA PRO A 167 -1.37 -4.99 8.00
C PRO A 167 -0.65 -6.22 8.54
N PHE A 168 -0.04 -7.06 7.69
CA PHE A 168 0.71 -8.22 8.16
C PHE A 168 1.97 -7.82 8.98
N VAL A 169 2.78 -6.90 8.47
CA VAL A 169 3.97 -6.39 9.18
C VAL A 169 3.57 -5.67 10.46
N THR A 170 2.47 -4.91 10.43
CA THR A 170 1.94 -4.26 11.64
C THR A 170 1.52 -5.30 12.69
N TYR A 171 0.84 -6.37 12.28
CA TYR A 171 0.52 -7.48 13.16
C TYR A 171 1.78 -8.14 13.76
N VAL A 172 2.83 -8.38 12.97
CA VAL A 172 4.09 -8.96 13.50
C VAL A 172 4.73 -8.01 14.51
N ALA A 173 4.79 -6.71 14.22
CA ALA A 173 5.33 -5.71 15.14
C ALA A 173 4.52 -5.65 16.45
N GLN A 174 3.22 -5.45 16.33
CA GLN A 174 2.32 -5.23 17.47
C GLN A 174 2.07 -6.49 18.30
N ALA A 175 1.67 -7.59 17.67
CA ALA A 175 1.17 -8.76 18.39
C ALA A 175 2.26 -9.78 18.71
N LEU A 176 3.44 -9.67 18.10
CA LEU A 176 4.54 -10.60 18.32
C LEU A 176 5.75 -9.91 18.94
N VAL A 177 6.27 -8.83 18.35
CA VAL A 177 7.48 -8.19 18.88
C VAL A 177 7.19 -7.41 20.16
N ASP A 178 6.17 -6.55 20.16
CA ASP A 178 5.85 -5.74 21.33
C ASP A 178 5.36 -6.58 22.52
N GLU A 179 4.75 -7.74 22.24
CA GLU A 179 4.35 -8.72 23.26
C GLU A 179 5.49 -9.66 23.71
N GLY A 180 6.70 -9.50 23.16
CA GLY A 180 7.89 -10.28 23.52
C GLY A 180 7.86 -11.73 23.03
N ARG A 181 7.06 -12.04 22.02
CA ARG A 181 6.97 -13.37 21.36
C ARG A 181 7.97 -13.52 20.20
N ALA A 182 8.53 -12.42 19.71
CA ALA A 182 9.62 -12.35 18.74
C ALA A 182 10.54 -11.17 19.08
N ALA A 183 11.74 -11.15 18.52
CA ALA A 183 12.70 -10.07 18.67
C ALA A 183 13.21 -9.60 17.31
N LEU A 184 13.55 -8.31 17.19
CA LEU A 184 14.05 -7.74 15.93
C LEU A 184 15.36 -8.38 15.45
N ASP A 185 16.16 -8.92 16.37
CA ASP A 185 17.41 -9.64 16.09
C ASP A 185 17.23 -11.17 15.94
N ASP A 186 15.99 -11.67 15.92
CA ASP A 186 15.72 -13.07 15.61
C ASP A 186 16.24 -13.43 14.23
N VAL A 187 16.94 -14.56 14.13
CA VAL A 187 17.48 -15.06 12.86
C VAL A 187 16.37 -15.70 12.03
N VAL A 188 16.14 -15.17 10.85
CA VAL A 188 15.21 -15.68 9.84
C VAL A 188 16.00 -16.31 8.69
N PHE A 189 15.84 -17.61 8.50
CA PHE A 189 16.47 -18.34 7.39
C PHE A 189 15.66 -18.16 6.09
N GLU A 190 16.34 -17.92 4.97
CA GLU A 190 15.72 -17.91 3.64
C GLU A 190 15.45 -19.34 3.15
N ASP A 191 14.41 -19.97 3.69
CA ASP A 191 13.98 -21.33 3.32
C ASP A 191 12.86 -21.35 2.29
N THR A 192 12.35 -20.18 1.92
CA THR A 192 11.32 -19.96 0.91
C THR A 192 11.75 -18.76 0.07
N VAL A 193 11.82 -18.93 -1.25
CA VAL A 193 12.08 -17.84 -2.20
C VAL A 193 10.84 -17.70 -3.07
N MET A 194 10.36 -16.46 -3.22
CA MET A 194 9.18 -16.13 -3.99
C MET A 194 9.52 -15.08 -5.06
N GLU A 195 9.15 -15.37 -6.30
CA GLU A 195 9.31 -14.42 -7.42
C GLU A 195 8.39 -13.19 -7.26
N GLY A 196 8.72 -12.12 -7.97
CA GLY A 196 7.99 -10.84 -8.00
C GLY A 196 8.84 -9.69 -7.48
N THR A 197 8.22 -8.70 -6.84
CA THR A 197 8.94 -7.54 -6.28
C THR A 197 9.79 -7.91 -5.08
N GLY A 198 10.90 -7.20 -4.87
CA GLY A 198 11.82 -7.43 -3.76
C GLY A 198 13.28 -7.47 -4.20
N ILE A 199 14.15 -7.58 -3.21
CA ILE A 199 15.60 -7.68 -3.35
C ILE A 199 16.16 -9.00 -2.79
N MET A 200 15.50 -9.59 -1.77
CA MET A 200 16.00 -10.72 -0.98
C MET A 200 16.23 -11.96 -1.85
N ALA A 201 15.30 -12.26 -2.76
CA ALA A 201 15.42 -13.41 -3.69
C ALA A 201 16.69 -13.41 -4.56
N SER A 202 17.37 -12.26 -4.68
CA SER A 202 18.48 -12.04 -5.62
C SER A 202 19.77 -11.53 -4.97
N ASP A 203 19.77 -11.28 -3.66
CA ASP A 203 20.91 -10.65 -2.98
C ASP A 203 22.01 -11.66 -2.58
N GLY A 204 21.71 -12.96 -2.66
CA GLY A 204 22.64 -14.05 -2.36
C GLY A 204 22.84 -14.33 -0.86
N GLN A 205 22.02 -13.74 0.01
CA GLN A 205 21.98 -14.03 1.43
C GLN A 205 21.11 -15.26 1.70
N SER A 206 21.31 -15.91 2.85
CA SER A 206 20.50 -17.08 3.26
C SER A 206 19.93 -16.94 4.68
N THR A 207 20.24 -15.83 5.35
CA THR A 207 19.82 -15.50 6.70
C THR A 207 19.72 -14.00 6.85
N TYR A 208 18.68 -13.55 7.54
CA TYR A 208 18.42 -12.14 7.86
C TYR A 208 18.05 -12.03 9.35
N ASP A 209 18.16 -10.83 9.92
CA ASP A 209 17.44 -10.53 11.16
C ASP A 209 15.98 -10.15 10.84
N LEU A 210 15.07 -10.31 11.81
CA LEU A 210 13.65 -10.00 11.62
C LEU A 210 13.45 -8.54 11.20
N ALA A 211 14.22 -7.59 11.74
CA ALA A 211 14.16 -6.19 11.35
C ALA A 211 14.37 -5.97 9.85
N THR A 212 15.35 -6.66 9.25
CA THR A 212 15.63 -6.62 7.81
C THR A 212 14.45 -7.20 7.02
N VAL A 213 13.91 -8.35 7.44
CA VAL A 213 12.75 -8.96 6.76
C VAL A 213 11.53 -8.04 6.79
N LEU A 214 11.22 -7.41 7.93
CA LEU A 214 10.11 -6.44 8.05
C LEU A 214 10.36 -5.21 7.15
N THR A 215 11.59 -4.70 7.16
CA THR A 215 11.99 -3.53 6.36
C THR A 215 11.83 -3.81 4.88
N ASP A 216 12.43 -4.89 4.37
CA ASP A 216 12.42 -5.19 2.94
C ASP A 216 11.03 -5.54 2.44
N THR A 217 10.22 -6.22 3.28
CA THR A 217 8.81 -6.52 2.99
C THR A 217 7.99 -5.25 2.73
N ILE A 218 8.25 -4.15 3.46
CA ILE A 218 7.51 -2.89 3.29
C ILE A 218 8.16 -1.98 2.26
N VAL A 219 9.45 -1.71 2.41
CA VAL A 219 10.19 -0.70 1.63
C VAL A 219 10.35 -1.15 0.18
N TYR A 220 10.83 -2.37 -0.04
CA TYR A 220 11.04 -2.93 -1.38
C TYR A 220 9.85 -3.79 -1.84
N SER A 221 8.79 -3.84 -1.04
CA SER A 221 7.64 -4.70 -1.30
C SER A 221 8.08 -6.17 -1.48
N ASP A 222 9.02 -6.64 -0.67
CA ASP A 222 9.68 -7.94 -0.91
C ASP A 222 8.72 -9.14 -0.77
N ASN A 223 8.60 -9.94 -1.84
CA ASN A 223 7.77 -11.14 -1.87
C ASN A 223 8.39 -12.30 -1.09
N THR A 224 9.71 -12.43 -1.11
CA THR A 224 10.43 -13.43 -0.34
C THR A 224 10.35 -13.08 1.14
N GLY A 225 10.61 -11.84 1.53
CA GLY A 225 10.43 -11.35 2.89
C GLY A 225 9.02 -11.63 3.42
N TYR A 226 7.99 -11.28 2.66
CA TYR A 226 6.61 -11.57 3.05
C TYR A 226 6.32 -13.07 3.20
N ALA A 227 6.84 -13.91 2.29
CA ALA A 227 6.71 -15.36 2.39
C ALA A 227 7.36 -15.91 3.68
N LEU A 228 8.57 -15.43 4.00
CA LEU A 228 9.27 -15.82 5.22
C LEU A 228 8.49 -15.43 6.48
N LEU A 229 7.91 -14.23 6.49
CA LEU A 229 7.06 -13.75 7.59
C LEU A 229 5.78 -14.58 7.72
N ARG A 230 5.08 -14.83 6.61
CA ARG A 230 3.85 -15.64 6.57
C ARG A 230 4.06 -17.04 7.14
N ASN A 231 5.13 -17.70 6.72
CA ASN A 231 5.43 -19.07 7.14
C ASN A 231 5.77 -19.19 8.63
N ARG A 232 6.38 -18.17 9.23
CA ARG A 232 6.90 -18.22 10.62
C ARG A 232 5.97 -17.57 11.63
N TYR A 233 5.33 -16.48 11.24
CA TYR A 233 4.67 -15.56 12.17
C TYR A 233 3.17 -15.43 11.91
N GLY A 234 2.59 -16.15 10.95
CA GLY A 234 1.18 -16.00 10.55
C GLY A 234 0.12 -16.42 11.58
N GLU A 235 0.48 -17.14 12.65
CA GLU A 235 -0.47 -17.59 13.67
C GLU A 235 -0.95 -16.44 14.56
N GLY A 236 -2.17 -15.95 14.30
CA GLY A 236 -2.78 -14.83 15.02
C GLY A 236 -3.23 -13.71 14.10
N PHE A 237 -2.76 -13.68 12.85
CA PHE A 237 -3.12 -12.65 11.89
C PHE A 237 -4.63 -12.58 11.63
N GLU A 238 -5.32 -13.73 11.52
CA GLU A 238 -6.78 -13.77 11.35
C GLU A 238 -7.53 -13.11 12.51
N ALA A 239 -7.04 -13.29 13.75
CA ALA A 239 -7.64 -12.64 14.91
C ALA A 239 -7.37 -11.12 14.91
N TRP A 240 -6.18 -10.71 14.46
CA TRP A 240 -5.82 -9.30 14.29
C TRP A 240 -6.71 -8.61 13.24
N THR A 241 -6.93 -9.24 12.07
CA THR A 241 -7.84 -8.70 11.04
C THR A 241 -9.30 -8.71 11.51
N ALA A 242 -9.72 -9.73 12.27
CA ALA A 242 -11.07 -9.79 12.82
C ALA A 242 -11.34 -8.66 13.83
N ALA A 243 -10.32 -8.22 14.58
CA ALA A 243 -10.43 -7.05 15.46
C ALA A 243 -10.66 -5.74 14.67
N ALA A 244 -10.14 -5.66 13.44
CA ALA A 244 -10.45 -4.60 12.49
C ALA A 244 -11.80 -4.80 11.76
N GLY A 245 -12.54 -5.87 12.05
CA GLY A 245 -13.82 -6.17 11.41
C GLY A 245 -13.70 -6.76 10.00
N VAL A 246 -12.59 -7.45 9.70
CA VAL A 246 -12.30 -8.12 8.42
C VAL A 246 -12.22 -9.64 8.61
N ASP A 247 -13.00 -10.39 7.82
CA ASP A 247 -13.05 -11.85 7.85
C ASP A 247 -11.94 -12.47 6.97
N ALA A 248 -10.73 -12.54 7.52
CA ALA A 248 -9.60 -13.17 6.83
C ALA A 248 -9.74 -14.71 6.69
N ALA A 249 -10.63 -15.35 7.47
CA ALA A 249 -10.89 -16.78 7.32
C ALA A 249 -11.50 -17.09 5.94
N ALA A 250 -12.30 -16.16 5.41
CA ALA A 250 -12.88 -16.24 4.07
C ALA A 250 -11.83 -16.26 2.95
N TRP A 251 -10.60 -15.81 3.21
CA TRP A 251 -9.49 -15.84 2.26
C TRP A 251 -8.89 -17.24 2.07
N GLY A 252 -9.26 -18.22 2.89
CA GLY A 252 -8.80 -19.61 2.73
C GLY A 252 -7.29 -19.81 2.88
N GLY A 253 -6.60 -18.88 3.54
CA GLY A 253 -5.15 -18.92 3.75
C GLY A 253 -4.31 -18.39 2.59
N GLU A 254 -4.94 -17.86 1.53
CA GLU A 254 -4.25 -17.21 0.41
C GLU A 254 -3.31 -16.10 0.92
N TRP A 255 -2.10 -16.04 0.36
CA TRP A 255 -1.10 -15.05 0.79
C TRP A 255 -1.38 -13.66 0.22
N TYR A 256 -1.96 -13.62 -0.97
CA TYR A 256 -2.40 -12.43 -1.70
C TYR A 256 -3.89 -12.60 -2.05
N PRO A 257 -4.79 -12.48 -1.07
CA PRO A 257 -6.22 -12.71 -1.27
C PRO A 257 -6.85 -11.61 -2.14
N SER A 258 -8.08 -11.85 -2.59
CA SER A 258 -8.96 -10.75 -3.01
C SER A 258 -9.78 -10.26 -1.82
N TYR A 259 -9.87 -8.95 -1.65
CA TYR A 259 -10.72 -8.30 -0.64
C TYR A 259 -11.25 -6.97 -1.17
N THR A 260 -12.02 -6.26 -0.34
CA THR A 260 -12.73 -5.05 -0.74
C THR A 260 -12.02 -3.76 -0.33
N PRO A 261 -12.31 -2.61 -0.97
CA PRO A 261 -11.82 -1.31 -0.51
C PRO A 261 -12.20 -1.04 0.96
N ARG A 262 -13.38 -1.51 1.40
CA ARG A 262 -13.79 -1.41 2.81
C ARG A 262 -12.90 -2.24 3.72
N ASP A 263 -12.57 -3.48 3.33
CA ASP A 263 -11.64 -4.32 4.10
C ASP A 263 -10.26 -3.65 4.19
N LEU A 264 -9.73 -3.15 3.07
CA LEU A 264 -8.44 -2.47 3.05
C LEU A 264 -8.43 -1.24 3.97
N ALA A 265 -9.49 -0.43 3.92
CA ALA A 265 -9.64 0.74 4.79
C ALA A 265 -9.71 0.33 6.27
N LYS A 266 -10.44 -0.73 6.61
CA LYS A 266 -10.49 -1.26 7.98
C LYS A 266 -9.14 -1.78 8.45
N LEU A 267 -8.40 -2.49 7.59
CA LEU A 267 -7.05 -2.94 7.89
C LEU A 267 -6.13 -1.74 8.17
N TRP A 268 -6.25 -0.66 7.40
CA TRP A 268 -5.50 0.58 7.63
C TRP A 268 -5.95 1.39 8.84
N LEU A 269 -7.21 1.29 9.30
CA LEU A 269 -7.59 1.76 10.64
C LEU A 269 -6.84 0.98 11.73
N GLY A 270 -6.71 -0.34 11.57
CA GLY A 270 -5.89 -1.16 12.46
C GLY A 270 -4.41 -0.76 12.45
N VAL A 271 -3.84 -0.50 11.26
CA VAL A 271 -2.48 0.03 11.12
C VAL A 271 -2.35 1.37 11.81
N GLY A 272 -3.20 2.34 11.48
CA GLY A 272 -3.18 3.68 12.07
C GLY A 272 -3.37 3.69 13.57
N GLY A 273 -4.25 2.83 14.09
CA GLY A 273 -4.47 2.68 15.52
C GLY A 273 -3.23 2.19 16.26
N TYR A 274 -2.42 1.33 15.63
CA TYR A 274 -1.12 0.92 16.17
C TYR A 274 -0.10 2.07 16.14
N LEU A 275 0.05 2.74 14.99
CA LEU A 275 1.01 3.83 14.82
C LEU A 275 0.72 4.99 15.79
N GLY A 276 -0.53 5.46 15.82
CA GLY A 276 -0.98 6.54 16.71
C GLY A 276 -0.91 6.20 18.21
N GLY A 277 -0.79 4.91 18.57
CA GLY A 277 -0.53 4.49 19.94
C GLY A 277 0.88 4.84 20.43
N GLY A 278 1.85 5.02 19.51
CA GLY A 278 3.22 5.47 19.79
C GLY A 278 4.08 4.53 20.66
N GLY A 279 3.58 3.35 21.00
CA GLY A 279 4.27 2.36 21.82
C GLY A 279 5.04 1.32 21.00
N GLY A 280 5.99 0.64 21.64
CA GLY A 280 6.68 -0.51 21.04
C GLY A 280 7.40 -0.15 19.74
N LEU A 281 7.16 -0.91 18.68
CA LEU A 281 7.69 -0.68 17.32
C LEU A 281 6.88 0.29 16.46
N ALA A 282 5.91 1.04 17.01
CA ALA A 282 5.12 2.00 16.24
C ALA A 282 5.98 2.94 15.38
N SER A 283 6.96 3.63 15.98
CA SER A 283 7.85 4.54 15.23
C SER A 283 8.76 3.84 14.21
N PHE A 284 9.10 2.56 14.44
CA PHE A 284 9.81 1.78 13.43
C PHE A 284 8.89 1.57 12.20
N CYS A 285 7.64 1.14 12.42
CA CYS A 285 6.65 0.95 11.36
C CYS A 285 6.28 2.27 10.64
N GLU A 286 6.13 3.39 11.37
CA GLU A 286 5.94 4.72 10.77
C GLU A 286 7.06 5.03 9.78
N GLY A 287 8.32 4.83 10.20
CA GLY A 287 9.49 5.01 9.33
C GLY A 287 9.42 4.15 8.07
N LEU A 288 8.99 2.88 8.19
CA LEU A 288 8.82 1.99 7.03
C LEU A 288 7.73 2.48 6.06
N PHE A 289 6.55 2.84 6.58
CA PHE A 289 5.41 3.27 5.75
C PHE A 289 5.61 4.66 5.13
N ALA A 290 6.44 5.51 5.73
CA ALA A 290 6.83 6.80 5.17
C ALA A 290 7.78 6.67 3.96
N GLN A 291 8.46 5.53 3.78
CA GLN A 291 9.56 5.38 2.84
C GLN A 291 9.40 4.23 1.83
N THR A 292 8.17 3.74 1.60
CA THR A 292 7.95 2.68 0.61
C THR A 292 8.45 3.09 -0.78
N GLY A 293 9.12 2.18 -1.49
CA GLY A 293 9.70 2.46 -2.80
C GLY A 293 8.66 2.89 -3.84
N THR A 294 7.41 2.42 -3.71
CA THR A 294 6.25 2.86 -4.49
C THR A 294 5.14 3.30 -3.54
N SER A 295 4.57 4.47 -3.82
CA SER A 295 3.26 4.91 -3.32
C SER A 295 2.67 5.93 -4.28
N PHE A 296 1.51 5.60 -4.85
CA PHE A 296 0.72 6.48 -5.69
C PHE A 296 0.13 7.64 -4.88
N ILE A 297 -0.20 7.41 -3.60
CA ILE A 297 -0.66 8.48 -2.69
C ILE A 297 0.46 9.50 -2.46
N ARG A 298 1.67 9.02 -2.13
CA ARG A 298 2.81 9.90 -1.85
C ARG A 298 3.30 10.62 -3.10
N GLU A 299 3.18 10.01 -4.27
CA GLU A 299 3.51 10.69 -5.53
C GLU A 299 2.64 11.93 -5.76
N VAL A 300 1.34 11.84 -5.46
CA VAL A 300 0.41 12.96 -5.65
C VAL A 300 0.49 13.96 -4.49
N LEU A 301 0.57 13.48 -3.25
CA LEU A 301 0.32 14.28 -2.05
C LEU A 301 1.58 14.56 -1.21
N GLY A 302 2.69 13.86 -1.47
CA GLY A 302 3.88 13.87 -0.63
C GLY A 302 4.69 15.17 -0.65
N SER A 303 4.38 16.11 -1.55
CA SER A 303 4.95 17.47 -1.51
C SER A 303 4.37 18.32 -0.38
N ASP A 304 3.12 18.07 -0.02
CA ASP A 304 2.34 18.91 0.89
C ASP A 304 1.99 18.19 2.20
N HIS A 305 2.04 16.86 2.18
CA HIS A 305 1.62 16.00 3.28
C HIS A 305 2.67 14.94 3.61
N GLN A 306 2.70 14.52 4.88
CA GLN A 306 3.34 13.26 5.25
C GLN A 306 2.38 12.11 4.90
N VAL A 307 2.90 11.10 4.21
CA VAL A 307 2.11 9.97 3.72
C VAL A 307 2.72 8.66 4.20
N LEU A 308 1.96 7.95 5.04
CA LEU A 308 2.25 6.60 5.50
C LEU A 308 1.39 5.63 4.67
N SER A 309 2.01 4.84 3.79
CA SER A 309 1.23 4.08 2.80
C SER A 309 1.89 2.77 2.40
N LYS A 310 1.12 1.93 1.70
CA LYS A 310 1.64 0.75 1.02
C LYS A 310 0.85 0.47 -0.25
N ALA A 311 1.51 0.67 -1.39
CA ALA A 311 0.95 0.30 -2.69
C ALA A 311 0.95 -1.22 -2.91
N GLY A 312 0.05 -1.66 -3.78
CA GLY A 312 0.04 -3.01 -4.36
C GLY A 312 -0.39 -2.95 -5.80
N TYR A 313 0.40 -3.56 -6.67
CA TYR A 313 0.14 -3.59 -8.09
C TYR A 313 0.48 -4.97 -8.65
N GLU A 314 -0.18 -5.33 -9.75
CA GLU A 314 -0.01 -6.63 -10.40
C GLU A 314 -0.35 -6.50 -11.88
N ILE A 315 0.26 -7.37 -12.69
CA ILE A 315 0.08 -7.38 -14.14
C ILE A 315 -0.97 -8.42 -14.57
N ASP A 316 -1.83 -8.07 -15.51
CA ASP A 316 -2.72 -9.01 -16.18
C ASP A 316 -1.91 -9.85 -17.17
N THR A 317 -2.00 -11.16 -17.02
CA THR A 317 -1.40 -12.10 -17.97
C THR A 317 -2.48 -12.94 -18.64
N PRO A 318 -2.23 -13.53 -19.82
CA PRO A 318 -3.19 -14.47 -20.42
C PRO A 318 -3.56 -15.68 -19.54
N LEU A 319 -2.82 -15.93 -18.46
CA LEU A 319 -3.01 -17.03 -17.53
C LEU A 319 -3.69 -16.59 -16.22
N TYR A 320 -3.62 -15.31 -15.85
CA TYR A 320 -4.11 -14.75 -14.60
C TYR A 320 -4.72 -13.34 -14.84
N ASP A 321 -5.99 -13.19 -14.46
CA ASP A 321 -6.79 -11.96 -14.53
C ASP A 321 -6.71 -11.32 -13.13
N MET A 322 -5.58 -10.66 -12.84
CA MET A 322 -5.15 -10.22 -11.51
C MET A 322 -4.67 -8.77 -11.50
N GLY A 323 -4.88 -8.03 -12.60
CA GLY A 323 -4.53 -6.62 -12.75
C GLY A 323 -4.93 -5.85 -11.50
N ALA A 324 -3.97 -5.10 -10.97
CA ALA A 324 -4.18 -4.32 -9.78
C ALA A 324 -3.38 -3.04 -9.84
N LEU A 325 -4.04 -1.94 -9.50
CA LEU A 325 -3.42 -0.67 -9.11
C LEU A 325 -4.13 -0.24 -7.84
N ASN A 326 -3.49 -0.47 -6.71
CA ASN A 326 -4.01 -0.21 -5.39
C ASN A 326 -3.01 0.62 -4.57
N ASP A 327 -3.52 1.48 -3.71
CA ASP A 327 -2.75 2.08 -2.63
C ASP A 327 -3.67 2.38 -1.47
N ALA A 328 -3.13 2.31 -0.27
CA ALA A 328 -3.83 2.72 0.92
C ALA A 328 -2.85 3.23 1.96
N GLY A 329 -3.33 4.15 2.80
CA GLY A 329 -2.50 4.84 3.75
C GLY A 329 -3.23 5.86 4.59
N ILE A 330 -2.46 6.51 5.45
CA ILE A 330 -2.84 7.68 6.22
C ILE A 330 -2.09 8.87 5.66
N VAL A 331 -2.83 9.93 5.37
CA VAL A 331 -2.31 11.22 4.95
C VAL A 331 -2.39 12.16 6.13
N GLU A 332 -1.25 12.63 6.58
CA GLU A 332 -1.14 13.62 7.65
C GLU A 332 -1.21 15.01 7.02
N SER A 333 -2.33 15.69 7.24
CA SER A 333 -2.64 16.98 6.60
C SER A 333 -2.89 18.07 7.63
N VAL A 334 -2.55 19.30 7.26
CA VAL A 334 -2.87 20.49 8.05
C VAL A 334 -4.39 20.66 8.27
N ALA A 335 -5.21 20.10 7.40
CA ALA A 335 -6.67 20.13 7.50
C ALA A 335 -7.25 19.04 8.42
N GLY A 336 -6.43 18.06 8.82
CA GLY A 336 -6.84 16.87 9.56
C GLY A 336 -6.30 15.60 8.89
N ASP A 337 -5.80 14.68 9.71
CA ASP A 337 -5.33 13.39 9.22
C ASP A 337 -6.51 12.56 8.70
N TYR A 338 -6.30 11.87 7.60
CA TYR A 338 -7.33 11.05 6.99
C TYR A 338 -6.79 9.75 6.41
N LEU A 339 -7.67 8.76 6.35
CA LEU A 339 -7.43 7.49 5.69
C LEU A 339 -7.88 7.56 4.24
N VAL A 340 -7.09 7.01 3.34
CA VAL A 340 -7.47 6.74 1.95
C VAL A 340 -7.13 5.31 1.59
N ALA A 341 -8.08 4.59 1.00
CA ALA A 341 -7.88 3.28 0.41
C ALA A 341 -8.49 3.25 -0.99
N VAL A 342 -7.68 2.96 -2.00
CA VAL A 342 -8.09 2.84 -3.40
C VAL A 342 -7.69 1.47 -3.90
N MET A 343 -8.64 0.77 -4.52
CA MET A 343 -8.38 -0.50 -5.20
C MET A 343 -8.98 -0.48 -6.61
N SER A 344 -8.36 -1.20 -7.54
CA SER A 344 -8.86 -1.35 -8.90
C SER A 344 -8.43 -2.67 -9.51
N ASP A 345 -9.09 -3.06 -10.61
CA ASP A 345 -8.64 -4.13 -11.50
C ASP A 345 -7.83 -3.61 -12.70
N ALA A 346 -7.32 -2.37 -12.60
CA ALA A 346 -6.48 -1.80 -13.63
C ALA A 346 -5.13 -2.48 -13.67
N ASP A 347 -4.75 -2.95 -14.86
CA ASP A 347 -3.49 -3.62 -15.13
C ASP A 347 -2.30 -2.67 -14.96
N TYR A 348 -1.25 -3.12 -14.29
CA TYR A 348 0.03 -2.43 -14.25
C TYR A 348 0.90 -2.86 -15.46
N ASP A 349 1.28 -1.94 -16.35
CA ASP A 349 2.17 -2.28 -17.48
C ASP A 349 3.65 -1.99 -17.14
N ASP A 350 4.39 -3.06 -16.84
CA ASP A 350 5.82 -3.04 -16.51
C ASP A 350 6.72 -2.50 -17.64
N ALA A 351 6.27 -2.53 -18.90
CA ALA A 351 7.12 -2.05 -20.00
C ALA A 351 7.33 -0.53 -19.99
N TYR A 352 6.44 0.23 -19.34
CA TYR A 352 6.53 1.69 -19.35
C TYR A 352 6.05 2.40 -18.08
N PHE A 353 5.49 1.73 -17.06
CA PHE A 353 4.77 2.39 -15.94
C PHE A 353 3.62 3.32 -16.38
N THR A 354 3.35 3.53 -17.68
CA THR A 354 2.65 4.76 -18.12
C THR A 354 1.20 4.60 -18.58
N ASP A 355 0.72 3.40 -18.87
CA ASP A 355 -0.57 3.29 -19.57
C ASP A 355 -1.78 3.48 -18.63
N ASN A 356 -1.72 2.96 -17.41
CA ASN A 356 -2.83 3.02 -16.45
C ASN A 356 -2.49 3.77 -15.14
N GLU A 357 -1.22 4.06 -14.85
CA GLU A 357 -0.81 4.83 -13.66
C GLU A 357 -1.56 6.17 -13.53
N PRO A 358 -1.78 6.96 -14.61
CA PRO A 358 -2.59 8.17 -14.50
C PRO A 358 -4.02 7.93 -13.99
N LEU A 359 -4.59 6.74 -14.11
CA LEU A 359 -5.92 6.44 -13.58
C LEU A 359 -5.95 6.56 -12.05
N ILE A 360 -5.01 5.89 -11.37
CA ILE A 360 -4.95 5.92 -9.91
C ILE A 360 -4.45 7.27 -9.38
N LEU A 361 -3.45 7.89 -10.02
CA LEU A 361 -2.94 9.21 -9.62
C LEU A 361 -4.03 10.29 -9.70
N ASN A 362 -4.79 10.33 -10.80
CA ASN A 362 -5.89 11.30 -10.96
C ASN A 362 -7.04 11.05 -9.97
N LEU A 363 -7.33 9.78 -9.65
CA LEU A 363 -8.35 9.46 -8.65
C LEU A 363 -7.90 9.93 -7.26
N ILE A 364 -6.66 9.67 -6.86
CA ILE A 364 -6.11 10.12 -5.57
C ILE A 364 -6.16 11.64 -5.45
N ALA A 365 -5.71 12.38 -6.48
CA ALA A 365 -5.77 13.84 -6.48
C ALA A 365 -7.21 14.36 -6.32
N ALA A 366 -8.16 13.76 -7.05
CA ALA A 366 -9.57 14.13 -6.96
C ALA A 366 -10.20 13.79 -5.60
N LEU A 367 -9.73 12.72 -4.94
CA LEU A 367 -10.18 12.33 -3.60
C LEU A 367 -9.67 13.29 -2.53
N ASP A 368 -8.43 13.75 -2.63
CA ASP A 368 -7.86 14.78 -1.74
C ASP A 368 -8.63 16.11 -1.86
N GLU A 369 -8.89 16.59 -3.09
CA GLU A 369 -9.73 17.78 -3.29
C GLU A 369 -11.17 17.61 -2.79
N ALA A 370 -11.73 16.41 -2.90
CA ALA A 370 -13.05 16.08 -2.37
C ALA A 370 -13.03 16.02 -0.84
N HIS A 371 -11.97 15.49 -0.23
CA HIS A 371 -11.75 15.48 1.21
C HIS A 371 -11.76 16.91 1.76
N ASP A 372 -10.92 17.80 1.24
CA ASP A 372 -10.79 19.17 1.72
C ASP A 372 -12.09 19.97 1.63
N ARG A 373 -12.88 19.70 0.59
CA ARG A 373 -14.12 20.44 0.34
C ARG A 373 -15.33 19.88 1.08
N LEU A 374 -15.39 18.56 1.26
CA LEU A 374 -16.59 17.87 1.74
C LEU A 374 -16.44 17.31 3.13
N LEU A 375 -15.24 16.92 3.55
CA LEU A 375 -15.00 16.18 4.80
C LEU A 375 -14.34 17.07 5.85
N ALA A 376 -13.23 17.73 5.50
CA ALA A 376 -12.48 18.59 6.41
C ALA A 376 -13.34 19.70 7.02
N ALA A 377 -13.03 20.06 8.28
CA ALA A 377 -13.85 20.93 9.13
C ALA A 377 -13.62 22.43 8.94
#